data_AF-A0A5P1UVP4-F1
#
_entry.id   AF-A0A5P1UVP4-F1
#
_cell.length_a   1.000
_cell.length_b   1.000
_cell.length_c   1.000
_cell.angle_alpha   90.00
_cell.angle_beta   90.00
_cell.angle_gamma   90.00
#
_symmetry.space_group_name_H-M   'P 1'
#
loop_
_entity.id
_entity.type
_entity.pdbx_description
1 polymer ?
#
loop_
_entity_poly.entity_id
_entity_poly.type
_entity_poly.pdbx_seq_one_letter_code
_entity_poly.pdbx_strand_id
1 'polypeptide(L)'
;MNKMKGLLVIVLVMSPVVSFAGFADTLRDLRNTLGQVSETTKQVAGISQDVRGAAGQNQQAGMQTNLAAGQTLRPKVNNISLYQSPNKSSAVIQKLSKSTDLVFSGNMQQGLYEVATDHGTGWVESHLVQ
;
A
#
# COMPACT_ATOMS: atom_id res chain seq x y z
N MET A 1 -79.81 -14.22 16.39
CA MET A 1 -79.93 -14.75 17.76
C MET A 1 -78.56 -15.21 18.22
N ASN A 2 -78.07 -14.59 19.29
CA ASN A 2 -76.82 -14.91 20.00
C ASN A 2 -76.72 -16.39 20.37
N LYS A 3 -75.48 -16.91 20.51
CA LYS A 3 -74.99 -17.50 21.78
C LYS A 3 -73.51 -17.94 21.73
N MET A 4 -72.79 -17.45 22.74
CA MET A 4 -71.77 -18.15 23.58
C MET A 4 -70.46 -18.61 22.91
N LYS A 5 -69.33 -17.95 23.22
CA LYS A 5 -68.45 -18.11 24.41
C LYS A 5 -67.55 -19.35 24.35
N GLY A 6 -66.25 -19.10 24.14
CA GLY A 6 -65.15 -19.80 24.81
C GLY A 6 -64.50 -20.94 24.05
N LEU A 7 -63.23 -20.74 23.65
CA LEU A 7 -62.10 -21.56 24.10
C LEU A 7 -60.81 -20.92 23.57
N LEU A 8 -59.93 -20.52 24.47
CA LEU A 8 -58.58 -20.04 24.19
C LEU A 8 -57.71 -21.26 23.90
N VAL A 9 -57.21 -21.39 22.66
CA VAL A 9 -56.24 -22.42 22.26
C VAL A 9 -54.91 -21.72 21.99
N ILE A 10 -53.99 -21.86 22.95
CA ILE A 10 -52.56 -21.62 22.79
C ILE A 10 -51.94 -22.97 22.40
N VAL A 11 -51.28 -23.07 21.24
CA VAL A 11 -50.10 -23.93 20.95
C VAL A 11 -49.56 -23.43 19.59
N LEU A 12 -48.52 -22.58 19.60
CA LEU A 12 -47.09 -22.89 19.44
C LEU A 12 -46.67 -22.82 17.96
N VAL A 13 -46.03 -21.69 17.63
CA VAL A 13 -45.46 -21.36 16.33
C VAL A 13 -44.34 -22.35 15.98
N MET A 14 -44.46 -23.06 14.85
CA MET A 14 -43.32 -23.74 14.23
C MET A 14 -42.39 -22.69 13.61
N SER A 15 -41.24 -22.49 14.23
CA SER A 15 -40.10 -21.79 13.62
C SER A 15 -39.23 -22.79 12.85
N PRO A 16 -38.65 -22.45 11.69
CA PRO A 16 -37.54 -23.23 11.14
C PRO A 16 -36.30 -23.04 12.03
N VAL A 17 -35.78 -24.13 12.58
CA VAL A 17 -34.50 -24.14 13.29
C VAL A 17 -33.40 -23.96 12.25
N VAL A 18 -32.95 -22.72 12.05
CA VAL A 18 -31.72 -22.46 11.30
C VAL A 18 -30.54 -22.77 12.20
N SER A 19 -29.98 -23.96 12.05
CA SER A 19 -28.74 -24.38 12.71
C SER A 19 -27.59 -23.47 12.27
N PHE A 20 -27.24 -22.49 13.10
CA PHE A 20 -26.12 -21.55 12.91
C PHE A 20 -24.78 -22.22 13.27
N ALA A 21 -24.51 -23.42 12.74
CA ALA A 21 -23.26 -24.15 13.01
C ALA A 21 -22.09 -23.64 12.14
N GLY A 22 -22.38 -23.14 10.94
CA GLY A 22 -21.36 -22.63 10.02
C GLY A 22 -20.69 -21.34 10.47
N PHE A 23 -21.41 -20.47 11.19
CA PHE A 23 -20.80 -19.22 11.67
C PHE A 23 -19.79 -19.45 12.78
N ALA A 24 -20.07 -20.34 13.72
CA ALA A 24 -19.14 -20.70 14.78
C ALA A 24 -17.87 -21.36 14.23
N ASP A 25 -18.02 -22.17 13.18
CA ASP A 25 -16.90 -22.77 12.45
C ASP A 25 -16.10 -21.71 11.70
N THR A 26 -16.77 -20.77 11.00
CA THR A 26 -16.09 -19.63 10.35
C THR A 26 -15.39 -18.70 11.33
N LEU A 27 -15.93 -18.47 12.54
CA LEU A 27 -15.25 -17.66 13.56
C LEU A 27 -14.00 -18.36 14.10
N ARG A 28 -14.04 -19.68 14.22
CA ARG A 28 -12.89 -20.48 14.65
C ARG A 28 -11.82 -20.54 13.57
N ASP A 29 -12.21 -20.72 12.32
CA ASP A 29 -11.33 -20.71 11.16
C ASP A 29 -10.70 -19.32 10.95
N LEU A 30 -11.48 -18.25 11.07
CA LEU A 30 -11.02 -16.86 11.01
C LEU A 30 -10.05 -16.55 12.15
N ARG A 31 -10.30 -17.05 13.38
CA ARG A 31 -9.35 -16.92 14.50
C ARG A 31 -8.04 -17.67 14.26
N ASN A 32 -8.10 -18.89 13.74
CA ASN A 32 -6.89 -19.65 13.40
C ASN A 32 -6.11 -18.99 12.25
N THR A 33 -6.81 -18.43 11.26
CA THR A 33 -6.22 -17.70 10.14
C THR A 33 -5.61 -16.37 10.58
N LEU A 34 -6.26 -15.61 11.45
CA LEU A 34 -5.68 -14.40 12.07
C LEU A 34 -4.43 -14.72 12.90
N GLY A 35 -4.40 -15.87 13.58
CA GLY A 35 -3.20 -16.37 14.25
C GLY A 35 -2.03 -16.58 13.29
N GLN A 36 -2.30 -17.13 12.10
CA GLN A 36 -1.28 -17.32 11.05
C GLN A 36 -0.85 -15.99 10.43
N VAL A 37 -1.76 -15.04 10.20
CA VAL A 37 -1.44 -13.68 9.73
C VAL A 37 -0.57 -12.93 10.75
N SER A 38 -0.77 -13.16 12.06
CA SER A 38 0.06 -12.58 13.11
C SER A 38 1.51 -13.08 13.10
N GLU A 39 1.78 -14.30 12.61
CA GLU A 39 3.15 -14.80 12.40
C GLU A 39 3.75 -14.26 11.09
N THR A 40 2.96 -14.14 10.02
CA THR A 40 3.41 -13.52 8.76
C THR A 40 3.78 -12.05 8.93
N THR A 41 3.09 -11.32 9.82
CA THR A 41 3.39 -9.90 10.09
C THR A 41 4.71 -9.72 10.86
N LYS A 42 5.07 -10.69 11.73
CA LYS A 42 6.41 -10.73 12.34
C LYS A 42 7.51 -11.10 11.35
N GLN A 43 7.22 -11.95 10.36
CA GLN A 43 8.18 -12.24 9.28
C GLN A 43 8.39 -11.04 8.36
N VAL A 44 7.37 -10.23 8.05
CA VAL A 44 7.54 -8.98 7.27
C VAL A 44 8.34 -7.92 8.04
N ALA A 45 8.18 -7.83 9.36
CA ALA A 45 9.04 -7.00 10.20
C ALA A 45 10.50 -7.54 10.25
N GLY A 46 10.68 -8.86 10.22
CA GLY A 46 12.00 -9.51 10.12
C GLY A 46 12.69 -9.30 8.76
N ILE A 47 11.96 -9.38 7.65
CA ILE A 47 12.51 -9.13 6.30
C ILE A 47 12.97 -7.67 6.16
N SER A 48 12.28 -6.73 6.78
CA SER A 48 12.71 -5.31 6.85
C SER A 48 13.98 -5.11 7.69
N GLN A 49 14.25 -6.02 8.63
CA GLN A 49 15.42 -5.98 9.50
C GLN A 49 16.64 -6.70 8.87
N ASP A 50 16.42 -7.82 8.17
CA ASP A 50 17.48 -8.59 7.51
C ASP A 50 18.08 -7.85 6.30
N VAL A 51 17.29 -7.02 5.60
CA VAL A 51 17.81 -6.13 4.53
C VAL A 51 18.69 -5.01 5.09
N ARG A 52 18.52 -4.63 6.37
CA ARG A 52 19.38 -3.64 7.04
C ARG A 52 20.73 -4.22 7.49
N GLY A 53 20.82 -5.54 7.67
CA GLY A 53 22.03 -6.22 8.14
C GLY A 53 22.99 -6.69 7.03
N ALA A 54 22.52 -6.79 5.78
CA ALA A 54 23.35 -7.21 4.64
C ALA A 54 23.99 -6.05 3.84
N ALA A 55 23.81 -4.79 4.28
CA ALA A 55 24.38 -3.60 3.64
C ALA A 55 25.83 -3.31 4.09
N GLY A 56 26.63 -4.37 4.23
CA GLY A 56 28.01 -4.30 4.69
C GLY A 56 28.98 -4.80 3.63
N GLN A 57 29.00 -4.20 2.44
CA GLN A 57 30.17 -4.21 1.55
C GLN A 57 29.97 -3.30 0.33
N ASN A 58 30.63 -2.14 0.39
CA ASN A 58 31.26 -1.45 -0.73
C ASN A 58 30.37 -1.15 -1.96
N GLN A 59 29.68 0.00 -1.94
CA GLN A 59 29.25 0.67 -3.16
C GLN A 59 29.14 2.18 -2.92
N GLN A 60 29.80 2.93 -3.78
CA GLN A 60 29.98 4.37 -3.75
C GLN A 60 28.66 5.14 -3.74
N ALA A 61 28.62 6.20 -2.93
CA ALA A 61 27.91 7.46 -3.17
C ALA A 61 26.67 7.41 -4.10
N GLY A 62 25.60 6.81 -3.61
CA GLY A 62 24.24 7.00 -4.11
C GLY A 62 23.31 6.69 -2.96
N MET A 63 22.61 7.69 -2.44
CA MET A 63 21.63 7.50 -1.38
C MET A 63 20.52 6.61 -1.93
N GLN A 64 20.65 5.30 -1.78
CA GLN A 64 19.59 4.34 -2.03
C GLN A 64 18.69 4.38 -0.81
N THR A 65 17.93 5.47 -0.68
CA THR A 65 16.78 5.51 0.21
C THR A 65 15.81 4.46 -0.32
N ASN A 66 15.31 3.58 0.56
CA ASN A 66 14.26 2.62 0.23
C ASN A 66 12.97 3.41 -0.09
N LEU A 67 12.90 3.98 -1.28
CA LEU A 67 11.76 4.74 -1.75
C LEU A 67 10.67 3.76 -2.19
N ALA A 68 9.49 3.88 -1.60
CA ALA A 68 8.33 3.11 -2.01
C ALA A 68 7.61 3.83 -3.15
N ALA A 69 7.06 3.08 -4.10
CA ALA A 69 6.18 3.64 -5.11
C ALA A 69 5.00 4.37 -4.42
N GLY A 70 4.63 5.54 -4.94
CA GLY A 70 3.65 6.44 -4.34
C GLY A 70 4.22 7.39 -3.28
N GLN A 71 5.49 7.27 -2.90
CA GLN A 71 6.11 8.23 -1.99
C GLN A 71 6.25 9.61 -2.64
N THR A 72 5.88 10.65 -1.91
CA THR A 72 6.09 12.03 -2.33
C THR A 72 7.56 12.43 -2.14
N LEU A 73 8.14 13.01 -3.18
CA LEU A 73 9.49 13.58 -3.19
C LEU A 73 9.44 15.07 -3.46
N ARG A 74 10.47 15.78 -3.01
CA ARG A 74 10.66 17.20 -3.31
C ARG A 74 12.05 17.48 -3.86
N PRO A 75 12.18 18.40 -4.83
CA PRO A 75 13.50 18.82 -5.32
C PRO A 75 14.31 19.55 -4.24
N LYS A 76 15.59 19.20 -4.14
CA LYS A 76 16.56 19.81 -3.23
C LYS A 76 17.04 21.19 -3.73
N VAL A 77 17.03 21.39 -5.05
CA VAL A 77 17.44 22.61 -5.77
C VAL A 77 16.32 23.08 -6.73
N ASN A 78 16.35 24.36 -7.11
CA ASN A 78 15.45 24.86 -8.16
C ASN A 78 16.01 24.49 -9.53
N ASN A 79 15.15 24.54 -10.55
CA ASN A 79 15.49 24.31 -11.95
C ASN A 79 16.05 22.92 -12.25
N ILE A 80 15.59 21.89 -11.52
CA ILE A 80 15.93 20.51 -11.88
C ILE A 80 15.22 20.13 -13.18
N SER A 81 15.86 19.33 -14.02
CA SER A 81 15.26 18.87 -15.28
C SER A 81 14.33 17.69 -15.03
N LEU A 82 13.11 17.74 -15.57
CA LEU A 82 12.27 16.58 -15.81
C LEU A 82 12.55 16.06 -17.23
N TYR A 83 13.20 14.91 -17.35
CA TYR A 83 13.55 14.31 -18.63
C TYR A 83 12.43 13.40 -19.14
N GLN A 84 12.27 13.31 -20.46
CA GLN A 84 11.27 12.44 -21.08
C GLN A 84 11.61 10.93 -21.00
N SER A 85 12.91 10.61 -21.02
CA SER A 85 13.44 9.25 -20.96
C SER A 85 14.42 9.11 -19.79
N PRO A 86 14.76 7.87 -19.35
CA PRO A 86 15.72 7.61 -18.28
C PRO A 86 17.18 7.87 -18.68
N ASN A 87 17.45 9.05 -19.27
CA ASN A 87 18.76 9.47 -19.74
C ASN A 87 18.87 11.01 -19.68
N LYS A 88 20.01 11.53 -19.21
CA LYS A 88 20.29 12.97 -19.13
C LYS A 88 20.40 13.67 -20.49
N SER A 89 20.67 12.91 -21.57
CA SER A 89 20.68 13.44 -22.93
C SER A 89 19.29 13.52 -23.57
N SER A 90 18.25 13.06 -22.87
CA SER A 90 16.88 13.14 -23.33
C SER A 90 16.37 14.58 -23.37
N ALA A 91 15.36 14.83 -24.20
CA ALA A 91 14.60 16.08 -24.14
C ALA A 91 14.08 16.35 -22.72
N VAL A 92 14.18 17.61 -22.30
CA VAL A 92 13.65 18.10 -21.03
C VAL A 92 12.21 18.52 -21.25
N ILE A 93 11.29 17.87 -20.55
CA ILE A 93 9.85 18.20 -20.55
C ILE A 93 9.66 19.55 -19.88
N GLN A 94 10.23 19.72 -18.68
CA GLN A 94 10.04 20.91 -17.86
C GLN A 94 11.19 21.10 -16.86
N LYS A 95 11.36 22.34 -16.40
CA LYS A 95 12.22 22.66 -15.25
C LYS A 95 11.38 22.77 -13.98
N LEU A 96 11.70 21.96 -12.97
CA LEU A 96 10.95 21.89 -11.71
C LEU A 96 11.60 22.75 -10.63
N SER A 97 10.78 23.34 -9.76
CA SER A 97 11.21 24.14 -8.63
C SER A 97 11.27 23.31 -7.34
N LYS A 98 11.92 23.83 -6.28
CA LYS A 98 11.94 23.20 -4.95
C LYS A 98 10.55 22.95 -4.35
N SER A 99 9.57 23.76 -4.74
CA SER A 99 8.20 23.66 -4.24
C SER A 99 7.37 22.64 -5.03
N THR A 100 7.90 22.08 -6.12
CA THR A 100 7.18 21.10 -6.92
C THR A 100 7.05 19.80 -6.16
N ASP A 101 5.83 19.28 -6.08
CA ASP A 101 5.54 17.96 -5.54
C ASP A 101 5.73 16.90 -6.61
N LEU A 102 6.54 15.88 -6.29
CA LEU A 102 6.81 14.75 -7.18
C LEU A 102 6.28 13.49 -6.51
N VAL A 103 5.75 12.55 -7.28
CA VAL A 103 5.36 11.24 -6.76
C VAL A 103 6.24 10.17 -7.41
N PHE A 104 6.98 9.43 -6.60
CA PHE A 104 7.84 8.36 -7.09
C PHE A 104 7.01 7.22 -7.67
N SER A 105 7.27 6.84 -8.92
CA SER A 105 6.49 5.81 -9.62
C SER A 105 6.96 4.38 -9.30
N GLY A 106 8.09 4.23 -8.61
CA GLY A 106 8.69 2.93 -8.30
C GLY A 106 9.81 2.51 -9.26
N ASN A 107 9.95 3.18 -10.40
CA ASN A 107 10.99 2.88 -11.38
C ASN A 107 12.25 3.73 -11.17
N MET A 108 13.40 3.07 -11.16
CA MET A 108 14.72 3.71 -11.11
C MET A 108 15.59 3.14 -12.21
N GLN A 109 16.18 4.02 -13.02
CA GLN A 109 17.10 3.63 -14.09
C GLN A 109 18.23 4.66 -14.21
N GLN A 110 19.48 4.19 -14.31
CA GLN A 110 20.66 5.04 -14.53
C GLN A 110 20.84 6.18 -13.50
N GLY A 111 20.33 6.01 -12.27
CA GLY A 111 20.37 7.06 -11.25
C GLY A 111 19.30 8.15 -11.43
N LEU A 112 18.28 7.90 -12.25
CA LEU A 112 17.08 8.71 -12.36
C LEU A 112 15.90 7.97 -11.75
N TYR A 113 15.02 8.72 -11.09
CA TYR A 113 13.72 8.26 -10.63
C TYR A 113 12.64 8.67 -11.60
N GLU A 114 11.77 7.74 -11.93
CA GLU A 114 10.53 8.08 -12.61
C GLU A 114 9.56 8.70 -11.60
N VAL A 115 9.10 9.90 -11.91
CA VAL A 115 8.20 10.67 -11.06
C VAL A 115 7.00 11.16 -11.86
N ALA A 116 5.84 11.14 -11.22
CA ALA A 116 4.66 11.84 -11.68
C ALA A 116 4.64 13.26 -11.10
N THR A 117 4.34 14.23 -11.96
CA THR A 117 4.25 15.66 -11.63
C THR A 117 2.95 16.24 -12.20
N ASP A 118 2.66 17.50 -11.90
CA ASP A 118 1.59 18.27 -12.54
C ASP A 118 1.81 18.47 -14.05
N HIS A 119 3.05 18.41 -14.50
CA HIS A 119 3.45 18.48 -15.90
C HIS A 119 3.49 17.11 -16.61
N GLY A 120 3.06 16.04 -15.93
CA GLY A 120 3.08 14.67 -16.42
C GLY A 120 4.19 13.82 -15.81
N THR A 121 4.39 12.63 -16.39
CA THR A 121 5.40 11.67 -15.94
C THR A 121 6.74 11.92 -16.63
N GLY A 122 7.82 11.85 -15.87
CA GLY A 122 9.17 11.94 -16.43
C GLY A 122 10.23 11.47 -15.44
N TRP A 123 11.49 11.72 -15.78
CA TRP A 123 12.64 11.21 -15.06
C TRP A 123 13.41 12.36 -14.42
N VAL A 124 13.77 12.23 -13.14
CA VAL A 124 14.56 13.22 -12.39
C VAL A 124 15.78 12.57 -11.76
N GLU A 125 16.85 13.32 -11.57
CA GLU A 125 18.08 12.76 -10.99
C GLU A 125 17.89 12.47 -9.50
N SER A 126 18.16 11.23 -9.08
CA SER A 126 17.87 10.74 -7.74
C SER A 126 18.53 11.57 -6.63
N HIS A 127 19.76 12.01 -6.85
CA HIS A 127 20.53 12.80 -5.88
C HIS A 127 20.01 14.24 -5.69
N LEU A 128 19.12 14.71 -6.57
CA LEU A 128 18.51 16.04 -6.55
C LEU A 128 17.13 16.06 -5.89
N VAL A 129 16.61 14.92 -5.43
CA VAL A 129 15.29 14.80 -4.79
C VAL A 129 15.40 14.07 -3.44
N GLN A 130 14.41 14.27 -2.56
CA GLN A 130 14.34 13.67 -1.22
C GLN A 130 12.89 13.51 -0.75
#